data_AF-A0A7L2AAC8-F1
#
_entry.id   AF-A0A7L2AAC8-F1
#
_cell.length_a   1.000
_cell.length_b   1.000
_cell.length_c   1.000
_cell.angle_alpha   90.00
_cell.angle_beta   90.00
_cell.angle_gamma   90.00
#
_symmetry.space_group_name_H-M   'P 1'
#
loop_
_entity.id
_entity.type
_entity.pdbx_description
1 polymer ?
#
loop_
_entity_poly.entity_id
_entity_poly.type
_entity_poly.pdbx_seq_one_letter_code
_entity_poly.pdbx_strand_id
1 'polypeptide(L)' 'AVPAEARALLRGLLCAPGARLGRGGARDFRPLPLFAGLRWAALRRSRAPFAPSAHGAADTSNFDVLDDCLSQ' A
#
# COMPACT_ATOMS: atom_id res chain seq x y z
N ALA A 1 -16.65 2.70 -10.06
CA ALA A 1 -16.48 4.00 -9.38
C ALA A 1 -15.63 3.81 -8.13
N VAL A 2 -14.84 4.81 -7.72
CA VAL A 2 -14.07 4.73 -6.46
C VAL A 2 -15.04 4.71 -5.26
N PRO A 3 -14.83 3.89 -4.21
CA PRO A 3 -15.67 3.91 -3.01
C PRO A 3 -15.63 5.24 -2.24
N ALA A 4 -16.68 5.57 -1.48
CA ALA A 4 -16.75 6.82 -0.72
C ALA A 4 -15.72 6.84 0.42
N GLU A 5 -15.50 5.70 1.03
CA GLU A 5 -14.56 5.43 2.12
C GLU A 5 -13.12 5.64 1.66
N ALA A 6 -12.81 5.22 0.42
CA ALA A 6 -11.50 5.45 -0.20
C ALA A 6 -11.26 6.94 -0.46
N ARG A 7 -12.27 7.67 -0.96
CA ARG A 7 -12.19 9.14 -1.10
C ARG A 7 -12.04 9.85 0.25
N ALA A 8 -12.72 9.38 1.28
CA ALA A 8 -12.63 9.93 2.63
C ALA A 8 -11.20 9.79 3.20
N LEU A 9 -10.59 8.61 3.05
CA LEU A 9 -9.18 8.39 3.42
C LEU A 9 -8.25 9.36 2.68
N LEU A 10 -8.41 9.48 1.35
CA LEU A 10 -7.58 10.40 0.55
C LEU A 10 -7.68 11.85 1.01
N ARG A 11 -8.89 12.34 1.32
CA ARG A 11 -9.08 13.71 1.85
C ARG A 11 -8.44 13.91 3.22
N GLY A 12 -8.46 12.89 4.09
CA GLY A 12 -7.80 12.92 5.40
C GLY A 12 -6.28 12.90 5.32
N LEU A 13 -5.70 12.39 4.23
CA LEU A 13 -4.25 12.35 4.00
C LEU A 13 -3.75 13.58 3.24
N LEU A 14 -4.48 13.97 2.19
CA LEU A 14 -4.14 15.07 1.30
C LEU A 14 -4.76 16.39 1.79
N CYS A 15 -4.34 16.81 2.98
CA CYS A 15 -4.76 18.06 3.59
C CYS A 15 -3.60 18.78 4.28
N ALA A 16 -3.92 19.93 4.89
CA ALA A 16 -2.97 20.70 5.69
C ALA A 16 -2.32 19.81 6.77
N PRO A 17 -1.00 19.96 7.04
CA PRO A 17 -0.29 19.09 7.98
C PRO A 17 -0.92 18.99 9.37
N GLY A 18 -1.53 20.07 9.87
CA GLY A 18 -2.20 20.11 11.17
C GLY A 18 -3.44 19.22 11.28
N ALA A 19 -4.14 18.97 10.17
CA ALA A 19 -5.35 18.13 10.14
C ALA A 19 -5.10 16.73 9.56
N ARG A 20 -3.86 16.44 9.13
CA ARG A 20 -3.52 15.20 8.44
C ARG A 20 -3.69 13.99 9.35
N LEU A 21 -4.40 12.98 8.86
CA LEU A 21 -4.60 11.70 9.53
C LEU A 21 -3.25 10.97 9.72
N GLY A 22 -3.09 10.28 10.85
CA GLY A 22 -1.89 9.49 11.17
C GLY A 22 -1.04 10.04 12.32
N ARG A 23 -1.45 11.13 12.98
CA ARG A 23 -0.76 11.66 14.18
C ARG A 23 -0.85 10.70 15.36
N GLY A 24 -1.92 9.90 15.46
CA GLY A 24 -2.05 8.77 16.38
C GLY A 24 -1.48 7.46 15.83
N GLY A 25 -0.73 7.51 14.73
CA GLY A 25 -0.17 6.36 14.04
C GLY A 25 -1.25 5.43 13.49
N ALA A 26 -0.99 4.12 13.50
CA ALA A 26 -1.89 3.10 12.94
C ALA A 26 -3.31 3.12 13.56
N ARG A 27 -3.48 3.65 14.78
CA ARG A 27 -4.78 3.74 15.45
C ARG A 27 -5.76 4.64 14.72
N ASP A 28 -5.28 5.63 13.99
CA ASP A 28 -6.14 6.54 13.21
C ASP A 28 -6.72 5.86 11.96
N PHE A 29 -6.07 4.80 11.48
CA PHE A 29 -6.44 4.11 10.24
C PHE A 29 -7.29 2.88 10.48
N ARG A 30 -6.96 2.06 11.49
CA ARG A 30 -7.63 0.78 11.79
C ARG A 30 -9.17 0.85 11.89
N PRO A 31 -9.78 1.90 12.47
CA PRO A 31 -11.24 1.98 12.60
C PRO A 31 -11.93 2.57 11.37
N LEU A 32 -11.19 3.02 10.33
CA LEU A 32 -11.82 3.61 9.15
C LEU A 32 -12.68 2.58 8.41
N PRO A 33 -13.88 2.97 7.90
CA PRO A 33 -14.77 2.06 7.18
C PRO A 33 -14.13 1.34 5.99
N LEU A 34 -13.13 1.97 5.35
CA LEU A 34 -12.37 1.35 4.26
C LEU A 34 -11.69 0.03 4.68
N PHE A 35 -11.31 -0.08 5.95
CA PHE A 35 -10.62 -1.25 6.49
C PHE A 35 -11.54 -2.11 7.38
N ALA A 36 -12.86 -1.92 7.31
CA ALA A 36 -13.82 -2.74 8.03
C ALA A 36 -13.64 -4.23 7.68
N GLY A 37 -13.58 -5.09 8.71
CA GLY A 37 -13.34 -6.52 8.54
C GLY A 37 -11.88 -6.93 8.29
N LEU A 38 -10.95 -5.97 8.12
CA LEU A 38 -9.54 -6.30 7.94
C LEU A 38 -8.93 -6.83 9.24
N ARG A 39 -8.43 -8.08 9.20
CA ARG A 39 -7.77 -8.71 10.34
C ARG A 39 -6.30 -8.27 10.43
N TRP A 40 -6.05 -7.08 10.98
CA TRP A 40 -4.71 -6.49 11.07
C TRP A 40 -3.62 -7.40 11.66
N ALA A 41 -3.94 -8.17 12.71
CA ALA A 41 -2.99 -9.10 13.34
C ALA A 41 -2.66 -10.35 12.50
N ALA A 42 -3.47 -10.65 11.49
CA ALA A 42 -3.33 -11.80 10.58
C ALA A 42 -2.90 -11.40 9.17
N LEU A 43 -2.85 -10.10 8.85
CA LEU A 43 -2.61 -9.59 7.49
C LEU A 43 -1.34 -10.14 6.84
N ARG A 44 -0.25 -10.28 7.60
CA ARG A 44 1.01 -10.86 7.09
C ARG A 44 0.95 -12.35 6.80
N ARG A 45 -0.04 -13.06 7.35
CA ARG A 45 -0.26 -14.50 7.16
C ARG A 45 -1.42 -14.80 6.20
N SER A 46 -2.23 -13.80 5.83
CA SER A 46 -3.29 -14.00 4.85
C SER A 46 -2.68 -14.18 3.46
N ARG A 47 -3.34 -14.99 2.63
CA ARG A 47 -3.00 -15.12 1.21
C ARG A 47 -3.02 -13.74 0.56
N ALA A 48 -1.91 -13.35 -0.07
CA ALA A 48 -1.83 -12.12 -0.83
C ALA A 48 -2.77 -12.20 -2.05
N PRO A 49 -3.41 -11.07 -2.44
CA PRO A 49 -4.25 -11.03 -3.64
C PRO A 49 -3.44 -11.21 -4.92
N PHE A 50 -2.14 -10.92 -4.88
CA PHE A 50 -1.19 -11.08 -5.97
C PHE A 50 0.12 -11.67 -5.46
N ALA A 51 0.64 -12.65 -6.18
CA ALA A 51 1.96 -13.23 -5.95
C ALA A 51 2.73 -13.15 -7.28
N PRO A 52 3.83 -12.37 -7.36
CA PRO A 52 4.61 -12.26 -8.58
C PRO A 52 5.33 -13.58 -8.88
N SER A 53 5.52 -13.88 -10.17
CA SER A 53 6.37 -14.96 -10.62
C SER A 53 7.84 -14.64 -10.36
N ALA A 54 8.62 -15.64 -9.96
CA ALA A 54 10.06 -15.56 -9.83
C ALA A 54 10.70 -16.90 -10.26
N HIS A 55 11.76 -16.83 -11.05
CA HIS A 55 12.43 -17.98 -11.68
C HIS A 55 13.79 -18.29 -11.05
N GLY A 56 13.94 -18.03 -9.75
CA GLY A 56 15.17 -18.28 -8.98
C GLY A 56 15.61 -17.08 -8.17
N ALA A 57 16.67 -17.25 -7.37
CA ALA A 57 17.15 -16.22 -6.46
C ALA A 57 17.75 -14.98 -7.15
N ALA A 58 18.16 -15.12 -8.41
CA ALA A 58 18.74 -14.04 -9.21
C ALA A 58 17.76 -13.44 -10.23
N ASP A 59 16.48 -13.82 -10.19
CA ASP A 59 15.47 -13.30 -11.13
C ASP A 59 15.16 -11.83 -10.83
N THR A 60 15.48 -10.95 -11.79
CA THR A 60 15.19 -9.52 -11.74
C THR A 60 14.07 -9.11 -12.70
N SER A 61 13.29 -10.04 -13.26
CA SER A 61 12.26 -9.76 -14.28
C SER A 61 11.09 -8.88 -13.80
N ASN A 62 10.93 -8.71 -12.48
CA ASN A 62 9.93 -7.83 -11.88
C ASN A 62 10.43 -6.38 -11.70
N PHE A 63 11.66 -6.09 -12.13
CA PHE A 63 12.26 -4.76 -12.12
C PHE A 63 12.42 -4.27 -13.55
N ASP A 64 12.19 -2.98 -13.78
CA ASP A 64 12.43 -2.37 -15.09
C ASP A 64 13.94 -2.41 -15.41
N VAL A 65 14.28 -2.78 -16.63
CA VAL A 65 15.64 -2.65 -17.14
C VAL A 65 15.85 -1.18 -17.49
N LEU A 66 16.76 -0.50 -16.78
CA LEU A 66 17.18 0.85 -17.13
C LEU A 66 18.34 0.73 -18.13
N ASP A 67 18.09 1.04 -19.40
CA ASP A 67 19.10 0.97 -20.48
C ASP A 67 20.28 1.97 -20.28
N ASP A 68 20.14 2.95 -19.39
CA ASP A 68 21.05 4.11 -19.29
C ASP A 68 22.34 3.89 -18.48
N CYS A 69 22.67 2.65 -18.09
CA CYS A 69 23.88 2.36 -17.29
C CYS A 69 24.93 1.49 -18.01
N LEU A 70 24.70 1.11 -19.27
CA LEU A 70 25.63 0.27 -20.06
C LEU A 70 26.14 0.95 -21.34
N SER A 71 25.78 2.21 -21.57
CA SER A 71 26.41 3.05 -22.61
C SER A 71 27.64 3.78 -22.04
N GLN A 72 28.72 3.02 -21.80
CA GLN A 72 30.10 3.52 -21.70
C GLN A 72 30.98 2.65 -22.58
#